data_AF-L7F5N7-F1
#
_entry.id   AF-L7F5N7-F1
#
_cell.length_a   1.000
_cell.length_b   1.000
_cell.length_c   1.000
_cell.angle_alpha   90.00
_cell.angle_beta   90.00
_cell.angle_gamma   90.00
#
_symmetry.space_group_name_H-M   'P 1'
#
loop_
_entity.id
_entity.type
_entity.pdbx_description
1 polymer ?
#
loop_
_entity_poly.entity_id
_entity_poly.type
_entity_poly.pdbx_seq_one_letter_code
_entity_poly.pdbx_strand_id
1 'polypeptide(L)'
;MGAAYQEVAAAGLGRPAGEAWAHGTAALQDLHHVQDGEPGWVLCLVPDRPPVAVAAPVWQAIIDAGRASYGHDPLAAVGFPVPPEGEDEPWAIGPGSREVDLYGGTWGAGRLARSGHGVWRWQPIPRFSLNQGRCATNWTADQTPALRLRAVVNLPWAGVDGLEITRDRRRQLEQQLPHSVLAGAVTLLSRRRGAELPAVGWVRGPFNNSARSAGYTCTIAPEGRPALTAAAMLALPSPTESTVVACAEVRVEDATAWAAALGAGGETQLGLDEVQAVLLDAWETAAELLPEIVGNQSALRWAAPSPPVGGGGRCRWIA
;
A
#
# COMPACT_ATOMS: atom_id res chain seq x y z
N MET A 1 -20.45 -26.06 10.30
CA MET A 1 -20.13 -25.71 11.70
C MET A 1 -19.75 -26.92 12.56
N GLY A 2 -20.61 -27.94 12.73
CA GLY A 2 -20.26 -29.10 13.57
C GLY A 2 -18.94 -29.80 13.21
N ALA A 3 -18.68 -30.04 11.92
CA ALA A 3 -17.40 -30.62 11.45
C ALA A 3 -16.21 -29.66 11.70
N ALA A 4 -16.36 -28.40 11.30
CA ALA A 4 -15.35 -27.35 11.52
C ALA A 4 -14.96 -27.18 12.99
N TYR A 5 -15.90 -27.32 13.93
CA TYR A 5 -15.59 -27.28 15.37
C TYR A 5 -14.67 -28.44 15.77
N GLN A 6 -14.88 -29.65 15.26
CA GLN A 6 -14.03 -30.81 15.60
C GLN A 6 -12.59 -30.63 15.11
N GLU A 7 -12.43 -29.96 13.97
CA GLU A 7 -11.12 -29.68 13.36
C GLU A 7 -10.25 -28.75 14.22
N VAL A 8 -10.86 -27.82 14.98
CA VAL A 8 -10.12 -26.89 15.85
C VAL A 8 -10.29 -27.18 17.35
N ALA A 9 -11.08 -28.19 17.73
CA ALA A 9 -11.41 -28.50 19.12
C ALA A 9 -10.18 -28.84 19.98
N ALA A 10 -9.11 -29.35 19.38
CA ALA A 10 -7.85 -29.66 20.05
C ALA A 10 -7.19 -28.44 20.70
N ALA A 11 -7.53 -27.22 20.26
CA ALA A 11 -7.07 -25.96 20.87
C ALA A 11 -7.75 -25.64 22.22
N GLY A 12 -8.68 -26.48 22.68
CA GLY A 12 -9.32 -26.33 23.99
C GLY A 12 -10.35 -25.21 24.04
N LEU A 13 -11.16 -25.05 22.98
CA LEU A 13 -12.03 -23.87 22.75
C LEU A 13 -13.28 -23.76 23.65
N GLY A 14 -13.52 -24.74 24.54
CA GLY A 14 -14.76 -24.84 25.31
C GLY A 14 -15.89 -25.55 24.55
N ARG A 15 -17.14 -25.12 24.73
CA ARG A 15 -18.33 -25.69 24.06
C ARG A 15 -19.11 -24.59 23.33
N PRO A 16 -19.88 -24.92 22.28
CA PRO A 16 -20.79 -23.97 21.65
C PRO A 16 -21.74 -23.31 22.65
N ALA A 17 -21.76 -21.98 22.63
CA ALA A 17 -22.57 -21.14 23.52
C ALA A 17 -23.95 -20.79 22.94
N GLY A 18 -24.19 -21.13 21.68
CA GLY A 18 -25.44 -20.84 20.96
C GLY A 18 -25.44 -21.40 19.56
N GLU A 19 -26.52 -21.10 18.82
CA GLU A 19 -26.62 -21.43 17.41
C GLU A 19 -25.61 -20.63 16.58
N ALA A 20 -25.11 -21.25 15.52
CA ALA A 20 -24.29 -20.54 14.56
C ALA A 20 -25.13 -19.51 13.79
N TRP A 21 -24.54 -18.36 13.51
CA TRP A 21 -25.19 -17.24 12.86
C TRP A 21 -24.40 -16.80 11.62
N ALA A 22 -25.12 -16.30 10.62
CA ALA A 22 -24.52 -15.87 9.36
C ALA A 22 -24.16 -14.39 9.42
N HIS A 23 -23.01 -14.04 8.85
CA HIS A 23 -22.59 -12.66 8.67
C HIS A 23 -21.93 -12.48 7.31
N GLY A 24 -22.60 -11.77 6.40
CA GLY A 24 -22.14 -11.66 5.02
C GLY A 24 -21.98 -13.05 4.39
N THR A 25 -20.76 -13.40 3.99
CA THR A 25 -20.43 -14.72 3.44
C THR A 25 -19.97 -15.74 4.49
N ALA A 26 -19.72 -15.32 5.73
CA ALA A 26 -19.17 -16.18 6.78
C ALA A 26 -20.27 -16.75 7.70
N ALA A 27 -20.01 -17.92 8.28
CA ALA A 27 -20.76 -18.45 9.40
C ALA A 27 -19.92 -18.37 10.67
N LEU A 28 -20.53 -17.90 11.76
CA LEU A 28 -19.88 -17.59 13.03
C LEU A 28 -20.58 -18.34 14.16
N GLN A 29 -19.83 -18.76 15.19
CA GLN A 29 -20.40 -19.37 16.38
C GLN A 29 -19.56 -19.06 17.62
N ASP A 30 -20.23 -18.57 18.66
CA ASP A 30 -19.59 -18.28 19.94
C ASP A 30 -19.37 -19.58 20.74
N LEU A 31 -18.21 -19.67 21.38
CA LEU A 31 -17.78 -20.79 22.21
C LEU A 31 -17.36 -20.26 23.59
N HIS A 32 -17.74 -20.98 24.64
CA HIS A 32 -17.41 -20.64 26.02
C HIS A 32 -16.89 -21.83 26.81
N HIS A 33 -16.02 -21.56 27.77
CA HIS A 33 -15.60 -22.53 28.77
C HIS A 33 -16.66 -22.69 29.85
N VAL A 34 -16.74 -23.89 30.43
CA VAL A 34 -17.62 -24.18 31.56
C VAL A 34 -17.08 -23.56 32.86
N GLN A 35 -15.77 -23.32 32.94
CA GLN A 35 -15.12 -22.65 34.06
C GLN A 35 -14.99 -21.15 33.78
N ASP A 36 -15.39 -20.34 34.77
CA ASP A 36 -15.21 -18.89 34.74
C ASP A 36 -13.72 -18.52 34.77
N GLY A 37 -13.33 -17.53 33.96
CA GLY A 37 -11.96 -16.96 33.93
C GLY A 37 -11.15 -17.26 32.66
N GLU A 38 -11.55 -18.25 31.87
CA GLU A 38 -10.96 -18.52 30.55
C GLU A 38 -11.57 -17.61 29.47
N PRO A 39 -10.79 -17.15 28.47
CA PRO A 39 -11.33 -16.34 27.39
C PRO A 39 -12.33 -17.13 26.55
N GLY A 40 -13.45 -16.51 26.17
CA GLY A 40 -14.35 -17.06 25.15
C GLY A 40 -13.65 -17.17 23.79
N TRP A 41 -14.28 -17.87 22.85
CA TRP A 41 -13.79 -18.03 21.49
C TRP A 41 -14.90 -17.82 20.47
N VAL A 42 -14.53 -17.47 19.24
CA VAL A 42 -15.43 -17.40 18.10
C VAL A 42 -14.89 -18.32 17.01
N LEU A 43 -15.70 -19.28 16.57
CA LEU A 43 -15.41 -20.10 15.41
C LEU A 43 -15.91 -19.38 14.15
N CYS A 44 -15.00 -19.20 13.18
CA CYS A 44 -15.27 -18.55 11.92
C CYS A 44 -15.10 -19.54 10.76
N LEU A 45 -16.11 -19.58 9.89
CA LEU A 45 -16.09 -20.34 8.65
C LEU A 45 -16.33 -19.41 7.46
N VAL A 46 -15.32 -19.28 6.61
CA VAL A 46 -15.37 -18.51 5.36
C VAL A 46 -15.37 -19.49 4.18
N PRO A 47 -16.16 -19.27 3.12
CA PRO A 47 -16.14 -20.15 1.95
C PRO A 47 -14.74 -20.31 1.36
N ASP A 48 -14.41 -21.53 0.94
CA ASP A 48 -13.14 -21.92 0.33
C ASP A 48 -11.90 -21.66 1.21
N ARG A 49 -12.08 -21.60 2.54
CA ARG A 49 -11.00 -21.42 3.52
C ARG A 49 -11.10 -22.42 4.67
N PRO A 50 -9.98 -22.82 5.28
CA PRO A 50 -9.99 -23.63 6.49
C PRO A 50 -10.70 -22.91 7.65
N PRO A 51 -11.31 -23.65 8.60
CA PRO A 51 -11.92 -23.05 9.78
C PRO A 51 -10.91 -22.34 10.67
N VAL A 52 -11.32 -21.22 11.27
CA VAL A 52 -10.47 -20.47 12.21
C VAL A 52 -11.20 -20.24 13.52
N ALA A 53 -10.61 -20.63 14.64
CA ALA A 53 -11.06 -20.23 15.97
C ALA A 53 -10.26 -19.03 16.47
N VAL A 54 -10.93 -18.02 17.01
CA VAL A 54 -10.30 -16.78 17.49
C VAL A 54 -10.68 -16.51 18.93
N ALA A 55 -9.70 -16.30 19.81
CA ALA A 55 -9.95 -15.92 21.18
C ALA A 55 -10.66 -14.57 21.27
N ALA A 56 -11.63 -14.44 22.17
CA ALA A 56 -12.51 -13.28 22.31
C ALA A 56 -11.78 -11.93 22.39
N PRO A 57 -10.64 -11.78 23.10
CA PRO A 57 -9.90 -10.52 23.10
C PRO A 57 -9.37 -10.11 21.72
N VAL A 58 -8.97 -11.09 20.90
CA VAL A 58 -8.49 -10.85 19.54
C VAL A 58 -9.66 -10.60 18.60
N TRP A 59 -10.77 -11.34 18.77
CA TRP A 59 -12.01 -11.08 18.03
C TRP A 59 -12.53 -9.65 18.26
N GLN A 60 -12.54 -9.20 19.51
CA GLN A 60 -12.92 -7.84 19.86
C GLN A 60 -12.01 -6.80 19.19
N ALA A 61 -10.69 -7.08 19.11
CA ALA A 61 -9.75 -6.21 18.42
C ALA A 61 -10.03 -6.11 16.90
N ILE A 62 -10.45 -7.20 16.26
CA ILE A 62 -10.89 -7.20 14.85
C ILE A 62 -12.13 -6.30 14.68
N ILE A 63 -13.14 -6.47 15.54
CA ILE A 63 -14.36 -5.64 15.53
C ILE A 63 -14.03 -4.16 15.75
N ASP A 64 -13.19 -3.85 16.74
CA ASP A 64 -12.82 -2.47 17.05
C ASP A 64 -12.00 -1.81 15.93
N ALA A 65 -11.19 -2.58 15.22
CA ALA A 65 -10.51 -2.10 14.01
C ALA A 65 -11.53 -1.70 12.93
N GLY A 66 -12.53 -2.55 12.64
CA GLY A 66 -13.56 -2.26 11.65
C GLY A 66 -14.47 -1.06 12.01
N ARG A 67 -14.72 -0.83 13.31
CA ARG A 67 -15.52 0.32 13.79
C ARG A 67 -14.90 1.69 13.50
N ALA A 68 -13.62 1.75 13.14
CA ALA A 68 -12.98 2.99 12.72
C ALA A 68 -13.60 3.56 11.43
N SER A 69 -14.31 2.75 10.63
CA SER A 69 -15.14 3.22 9.52
C SER A 69 -16.53 3.61 10.03
N TYR A 70 -16.78 4.92 10.15
CA TYR A 70 -18.08 5.45 10.59
C TYR A 70 -19.24 4.93 9.73
N GLY A 71 -20.29 4.43 10.38
CA GLY A 71 -21.56 4.06 9.73
C GLY A 71 -21.57 2.72 8.98
N HIS A 72 -20.48 1.96 9.03
CA HIS A 72 -20.37 0.65 8.38
C HIS A 72 -20.31 -0.49 9.40
N ASP A 73 -20.81 -1.64 8.96
CA ASP A 73 -20.65 -2.91 9.66
C ASP A 73 -19.14 -3.25 9.78
N PRO A 74 -18.61 -3.44 11.01
CA PRO A 74 -17.18 -3.61 11.24
C PRO A 74 -16.57 -4.80 10.48
N LEU A 75 -17.26 -5.93 10.40
CA LEU A 75 -16.75 -7.12 9.71
C LEU A 75 -16.90 -7.00 8.20
N ALA A 76 -17.91 -6.28 7.72
CA ALA A 76 -18.00 -5.92 6.31
C ALA A 76 -16.87 -4.97 5.88
N ALA A 77 -16.33 -4.17 6.80
CA ALA A 77 -15.18 -3.31 6.55
C ALA A 77 -13.86 -4.09 6.58
N VAL A 78 -13.53 -4.71 7.72
CA VAL A 78 -12.20 -5.28 8.00
C VAL A 78 -12.01 -6.72 7.47
N GLY A 79 -13.10 -7.45 7.24
CA GLY A 79 -13.07 -8.85 6.82
C GLY A 79 -13.06 -9.84 7.99
N PHE A 80 -12.72 -11.09 7.67
CA PHE A 80 -12.76 -12.23 8.58
C PHE A 80 -11.36 -12.84 8.77
N PRO A 81 -11.06 -13.41 9.95
CA PRO A 81 -9.80 -14.10 10.20
C PRO A 81 -9.62 -15.30 9.26
N VAL A 82 -8.42 -15.45 8.73
CA VAL A 82 -8.00 -16.58 7.90
C VAL A 82 -6.67 -17.14 8.42
N PRO A 83 -6.35 -18.40 8.12
CA PRO A 83 -5.00 -18.91 8.34
C PRO A 83 -3.97 -18.06 7.57
N PRO A 84 -2.70 -18.02 8.03
CA PRO A 84 -1.61 -17.42 7.28
C PRO A 84 -1.52 -17.97 5.86
N GLU A 85 -1.03 -17.16 4.91
CA GLU A 85 -0.90 -17.61 3.52
C GLU A 85 0.02 -18.84 3.39
N GLY A 86 -0.46 -19.87 2.70
CA GLY A 86 0.23 -21.16 2.55
C GLY A 86 -0.16 -22.23 3.60
N GLU A 87 -0.94 -21.86 4.61
CA GLU A 87 -1.50 -22.79 5.59
C GLU A 87 -2.91 -23.23 5.14
N ASP A 88 -3.05 -24.51 4.82
CA ASP A 88 -4.33 -25.14 4.45
C ASP A 88 -4.98 -25.89 5.62
N GLU A 89 -4.37 -25.82 6.81
CA GLU A 89 -4.86 -26.48 8.02
C GLU A 89 -5.78 -25.57 8.87
N PRO A 90 -6.72 -26.16 9.64
CA PRO A 90 -7.53 -25.44 10.61
C PRO A 90 -6.66 -24.70 11.64
N TRP A 91 -7.04 -23.47 11.98
CA TRP A 91 -6.16 -22.58 12.75
C TRP A 91 -6.82 -22.03 14.01
N ALA A 92 -6.06 -21.92 15.11
CA ALA A 92 -6.52 -21.34 16.37
C ALA A 92 -5.67 -20.13 16.75
N ILE A 93 -6.31 -18.96 16.85
CA ILE A 93 -5.70 -17.67 17.19
C ILE A 93 -5.92 -17.40 18.67
N GLY A 94 -4.91 -17.70 19.49
CA GLY A 94 -4.95 -17.52 20.94
C GLY A 94 -4.86 -16.04 21.38
N PRO A 95 -5.12 -15.74 22.67
CA PRO A 95 -5.13 -14.38 23.21
C PRO A 95 -3.76 -13.69 23.21
N GLY A 96 -2.67 -14.45 23.16
CA GLY A 96 -1.30 -13.96 23.05
C GLY A 96 -0.86 -13.59 21.63
N SER A 97 -1.73 -13.80 20.63
CA SER A 97 -1.40 -13.52 19.22
C SER A 97 -1.04 -12.05 19.03
N ARG A 98 -0.01 -11.83 18.21
CA ARG A 98 0.44 -10.49 17.82
C ARG A 98 -0.04 -10.09 16.45
N GLU A 99 -0.42 -11.05 15.62
CA GLU A 99 -0.81 -10.83 14.24
C GLU A 99 -2.00 -11.72 13.88
N VAL A 100 -2.89 -11.22 13.04
CA VAL A 100 -4.02 -11.96 12.48
C VAL A 100 -4.21 -11.55 11.03
N ASP A 101 -4.12 -12.52 10.12
CA ASP A 101 -4.45 -12.29 8.71
C ASP A 101 -5.97 -12.25 8.53
N LEU A 102 -6.42 -11.26 7.76
CA LEU A 102 -7.81 -10.96 7.50
C LEU A 102 -8.07 -11.00 5.99
N TYR A 103 -9.19 -11.61 5.63
CA TYR A 103 -9.62 -11.75 4.26
C TYR A 103 -11.06 -11.31 4.07
N GLY A 104 -11.35 -10.81 2.88
CA GLY A 104 -12.63 -10.19 2.57
C GLY A 104 -12.67 -8.76 3.07
N GLY A 105 -13.88 -8.29 3.38
CA GLY A 105 -14.11 -6.90 3.74
C GLY A 105 -13.89 -5.92 2.57
N THR A 106 -14.36 -4.68 2.74
CA THR A 106 -14.10 -3.61 1.78
C THR A 106 -12.65 -3.11 1.85
N TRP A 107 -11.94 -3.36 2.96
CA TRP A 107 -10.53 -3.02 3.14
C TRP A 107 -9.59 -3.90 2.31
N GLY A 108 -10.10 -5.05 1.85
CA GLY A 108 -9.31 -6.06 1.15
C GLY A 108 -8.45 -6.88 2.11
N ALA A 109 -7.54 -7.67 1.54
CA ALA A 109 -6.65 -8.50 2.34
C ALA A 109 -5.70 -7.64 3.17
N GLY A 110 -5.59 -7.99 4.44
CA GLY A 110 -4.78 -7.25 5.39
C GLY A 110 -4.42 -8.09 6.59
N ARG A 111 -3.62 -7.50 7.47
CA ARG A 111 -3.18 -8.08 8.73
C ARG A 111 -3.49 -7.11 9.86
N LEU A 112 -4.10 -7.60 10.91
CA LEU A 112 -4.17 -6.89 12.17
C LEU A 112 -2.90 -7.19 12.96
N ALA A 113 -2.06 -6.19 13.22
CA ALA A 113 -0.82 -6.34 13.96
C ALA A 113 -0.87 -5.57 15.29
N ARG A 114 -0.43 -6.22 16.36
CA ARG A 114 -0.35 -5.67 17.72
C ARG A 114 1.03 -5.07 17.95
N SER A 115 1.06 -3.75 18.10
CA SER A 115 2.26 -3.01 18.50
C SER A 115 2.76 -3.41 19.90
N GLY A 116 4.01 -3.07 20.21
CA GLY A 116 4.60 -3.32 21.55
C GLY A 116 3.84 -2.68 22.71
N HIS A 117 3.04 -1.64 22.46
CA HIS A 117 2.16 -0.99 23.45
C HIS A 117 0.77 -1.64 23.56
N GLY A 118 0.56 -2.78 22.90
CA GLY A 118 -0.69 -3.53 22.94
C GLY A 118 -1.79 -3.01 22.01
N VAL A 119 -1.54 -1.94 21.25
CA VAL A 119 -2.49 -1.37 20.29
C VAL A 119 -2.49 -2.18 19.00
N TRP A 120 -3.67 -2.62 18.58
CA TRP A 120 -3.90 -3.29 17.31
C TRP A 120 -4.05 -2.29 16.17
N ARG A 121 -3.44 -2.59 15.02
CA ARG A 121 -3.51 -1.77 13.81
C ARG A 121 -3.66 -2.66 12.60
N TRP A 122 -4.62 -2.34 11.75
CA TRP A 122 -4.74 -2.99 10.46
C TRP A 122 -3.66 -2.47 9.52
N GLN A 123 -3.09 -3.37 8.72
CA GLN A 123 -2.08 -3.10 7.72
C GLN A 123 -2.46 -3.85 6.43
N PRO A 124 -2.32 -3.25 5.25
CA PRO A 124 -2.56 -3.96 4.00
C PRO A 124 -1.50 -5.06 3.80
N ILE A 125 -1.90 -6.20 3.24
CA ILE A 125 -0.95 -7.20 2.74
C ILE A 125 -0.69 -6.90 1.26
N PRO A 126 0.55 -6.57 0.85
CA PRO A 126 0.88 -6.27 -0.53
C PRO A 126 0.50 -7.41 -1.48
N ARG A 127 -0.02 -7.07 -2.66
CA ARG A 127 -0.32 -8.04 -3.72
C ARG A 127 0.15 -7.50 -5.06
N PHE A 128 0.69 -8.38 -5.88
CA PHE A 128 1.07 -8.05 -7.25
C PHE A 128 -0.10 -8.27 -8.21
N SER A 129 -0.27 -7.35 -9.14
CA SER A 129 -1.34 -7.37 -10.13
C SER A 129 -0.91 -6.64 -11.40
N LEU A 130 -1.31 -7.15 -12.57
CA LEU A 130 -1.09 -6.48 -13.85
C LEU A 130 -2.18 -5.43 -14.18
N ASN A 131 -3.24 -5.36 -13.39
CA ASN A 131 -4.31 -4.38 -13.57
C ASN A 131 -3.87 -3.00 -13.09
N GLN A 132 -4.02 -1.99 -13.94
CA GLN A 132 -3.75 -0.60 -13.60
C GLN A 132 -4.98 0.04 -12.94
N GLY A 133 -4.77 0.70 -11.80
CA GLY A 133 -5.80 1.50 -11.14
C GLY A 133 -5.98 2.87 -11.82
N ARG A 134 -7.07 3.57 -11.48
CA ARG A 134 -7.39 4.90 -12.04
C ARG A 134 -6.24 5.91 -11.94
N CYS A 135 -5.51 5.92 -10.83
CA CYS A 135 -4.41 6.86 -10.60
C CYS A 135 -3.22 6.67 -11.56
N ALA A 136 -3.16 5.55 -12.30
CA ALA A 136 -2.17 5.36 -13.36
C ALA A 136 -2.30 6.42 -14.46
N THR A 137 -3.48 7.02 -14.66
CA THR A 137 -3.69 8.09 -15.65
C THR A 137 -3.41 9.50 -15.11
N ASN A 138 -2.91 9.64 -13.87
CA ASN A 138 -2.65 10.95 -13.28
C ASN A 138 -1.36 11.59 -13.84
N TRP A 139 -1.28 12.92 -13.75
CA TRP A 139 -0.10 13.75 -14.06
C TRP A 139 0.41 13.60 -15.49
N THR A 140 1.64 13.10 -15.66
CA THR A 140 2.34 13.00 -16.93
C THR A 140 1.80 11.89 -17.83
N ALA A 141 0.74 11.17 -17.46
CA ALA A 141 0.29 9.96 -18.16
C ALA A 141 -0.05 10.17 -19.65
N ASP A 142 -0.42 11.38 -20.03
CA ASP A 142 -0.72 11.81 -21.40
C ASP A 142 0.54 12.08 -22.25
N GLN A 143 1.73 12.14 -21.62
CA GLN A 143 3.00 12.33 -22.30
C GLN A 143 3.51 11.02 -22.92
N THR A 144 4.20 11.12 -24.04
CA THR A 144 4.69 9.96 -24.81
C THR A 144 6.22 9.95 -24.90
N PRO A 145 6.94 9.71 -23.78
CA PRO A 145 8.39 9.53 -23.82
C PRO A 145 8.76 8.25 -24.59
N ALA A 146 10.01 8.14 -25.03
CA ALA A 146 10.54 6.92 -25.65
C ALA A 146 10.47 5.70 -24.71
N LEU A 147 10.64 5.92 -23.40
CA LEU A 147 10.42 4.92 -22.37
C LEU A 147 9.91 5.59 -21.08
N ARG A 148 8.99 4.93 -20.38
CA ARG A 148 8.52 5.34 -19.06
C ARG A 148 8.61 4.18 -18.08
N LEU A 149 9.29 4.42 -16.96
CA LEU A 149 9.33 3.54 -15.80
C LEU A 149 8.67 4.30 -14.64
N ARG A 150 7.54 3.79 -14.13
CA ARG A 150 6.68 4.55 -13.22
C ARG A 150 6.12 3.66 -12.12
N ALA A 151 6.21 4.15 -10.88
CA ALA A 151 5.52 3.61 -9.73
C ALA A 151 4.43 4.60 -9.26
N VAL A 152 3.21 4.10 -9.05
CA VAL A 152 2.09 4.87 -8.49
C VAL A 152 1.57 4.16 -7.26
N VAL A 153 1.63 4.83 -6.13
CA VAL A 153 1.23 4.30 -4.83
C VAL A 153 -0.03 5.03 -4.37
N ASN A 154 -1.09 4.26 -4.09
CA ASN A 154 -2.31 4.77 -3.47
C ASN A 154 -2.27 4.44 -1.98
N LEU A 155 -2.38 5.47 -1.15
CA LEU A 155 -2.31 5.39 0.29
C LEU A 155 -3.70 5.73 0.85
N PRO A 156 -4.59 4.73 1.04
CA PRO A 156 -5.90 4.97 1.62
C PRO A 156 -5.74 5.14 3.12
N TRP A 157 -5.37 6.33 3.55
CA TRP A 157 -5.33 6.68 4.96
C TRP A 157 -6.71 7.16 5.44
N ALA A 158 -7.02 6.91 6.71
CA ALA A 158 -8.18 7.48 7.40
C ALA A 158 -7.85 8.87 7.94
N GLY A 159 -8.88 9.72 8.13
CA GLY A 159 -8.72 11.03 8.77
C GLY A 159 -7.90 12.03 7.96
N VAL A 160 -8.03 11.97 6.63
CA VAL A 160 -7.23 12.74 5.66
C VAL A 160 -7.67 14.20 5.49
N ASP A 161 -8.81 14.59 6.07
CA ASP A 161 -9.43 15.91 5.87
C ASP A 161 -8.58 17.07 6.41
N GLY A 162 -7.77 16.81 7.45
CA GLY A 162 -6.85 17.78 8.04
C GLY A 162 -5.42 17.75 7.49
N LEU A 163 -5.13 16.88 6.52
CA LEU A 163 -3.77 16.75 5.99
C LEU A 163 -3.40 17.95 5.12
N GLU A 164 -2.17 18.42 5.31
CA GLU A 164 -1.60 19.54 4.59
C GLU A 164 -0.12 19.33 4.30
N ILE A 165 0.31 19.67 3.07
CA ILE A 165 1.72 19.76 2.71
C ILE A 165 2.24 21.13 3.13
N THR A 166 2.80 21.19 4.34
CA THR A 166 3.32 22.44 4.92
C THR A 166 4.59 22.93 4.22
N ARG A 167 4.91 24.22 4.39
CA ARG A 167 6.14 24.83 3.84
C ARG A 167 7.42 24.16 4.36
N ASP A 168 7.46 23.78 5.63
CA ASP A 168 8.64 23.15 6.22
C ASP A 168 8.86 21.74 5.67
N ARG A 169 7.79 20.95 5.55
CA ARG A 169 7.83 19.62 4.91
C ARG A 169 8.24 19.70 3.45
N ARG A 170 7.76 20.71 2.73
CA ARG A 170 8.16 20.99 1.36
C ARG A 170 9.66 21.28 1.24
N ARG A 171 10.19 22.14 2.12
CA ARG A 171 11.62 22.45 2.16
C ARG A 171 12.46 21.21 2.49
N GLN A 172 11.97 20.35 3.39
CA GLN A 172 12.61 19.09 3.72
C GLN A 172 12.69 18.17 2.49
N LEU A 173 11.59 18.01 1.75
CA LEU A 173 11.58 17.22 0.51
C LEU A 173 12.53 17.79 -0.54
N GLU A 174 12.56 19.12 -0.73
CA GLU A 174 13.50 19.80 -1.64
C GLU A 174 14.96 19.49 -1.31
N GLN A 175 15.29 19.28 -0.03
CA GLN A 175 16.62 18.89 0.44
C GLN A 175 16.89 17.39 0.27
N GLN A 176 15.87 16.54 0.43
CA GLN A 176 16.00 15.08 0.35
C GLN A 176 16.03 14.56 -1.09
N LEU A 177 15.29 15.17 -2.02
CA LEU A 177 15.14 14.68 -3.40
C LEU A 177 16.47 14.46 -4.15
N PRO A 178 17.46 15.37 -4.11
CA PRO A 178 18.77 15.15 -4.73
C PRO A 178 19.53 13.94 -4.17
N HIS A 179 19.18 13.48 -2.97
CA HIS A 179 19.79 12.35 -2.26
C HIS A 179 18.86 11.13 -2.20
N SER A 180 17.73 11.16 -2.90
CA SER A 180 16.79 10.03 -2.96
C SER A 180 17.37 8.85 -3.75
N VAL A 181 16.86 7.65 -3.48
CA VAL A 181 17.19 6.45 -4.28
C VAL A 181 16.84 6.65 -5.76
N LEU A 182 15.77 7.38 -6.08
CA LEU A 182 15.42 7.72 -7.47
C LEU A 182 16.47 8.62 -8.15
N ALA A 183 16.98 9.64 -7.45
CA ALA A 183 18.09 10.46 -7.97
C ALA A 183 19.37 9.63 -8.15
N GLY A 184 19.62 8.69 -7.23
CA GLY A 184 20.67 7.68 -7.33
C GLY A 184 20.52 6.81 -8.59
N ALA A 185 19.32 6.29 -8.84
CA ALA A 185 18.98 5.43 -9.99
C ALA A 185 19.28 6.13 -11.32
N VAL A 186 18.81 7.37 -11.48
CA VAL A 186 19.01 8.17 -12.70
C VAL A 186 20.50 8.47 -12.92
N THR A 187 21.22 8.79 -11.84
CA THR A 187 22.67 8.99 -11.90
C THR A 187 23.40 7.70 -12.27
N LEU A 188 22.98 6.54 -11.71
CA LEU A 188 23.56 5.24 -11.97
C LEU A 188 23.38 4.81 -13.44
N LEU A 189 22.22 5.08 -14.04
CA LEU A 189 21.96 4.80 -15.46
C LEU A 189 22.98 5.46 -16.39
N SER A 190 23.35 6.71 -16.11
CA SER A 190 24.38 7.42 -16.86
C SER A 190 25.79 6.89 -16.56
N ARG A 191 26.10 6.65 -15.28
CA ARG A 191 27.42 6.17 -14.83
C ARG A 191 27.78 4.80 -15.39
N ARG A 192 26.83 3.87 -15.45
CA ARG A 192 27.03 2.54 -16.07
C ARG A 192 27.46 2.63 -17.54
N ARG A 193 27.16 3.75 -18.19
CA ARG A 193 27.43 4.03 -19.60
C ARG A 193 28.58 5.02 -19.79
N GLY A 194 29.38 5.26 -18.74
CA GLY A 194 30.58 6.09 -18.81
C GLY A 194 30.36 7.60 -18.69
N ALA A 195 29.13 8.04 -18.44
CA ALA A 195 28.81 9.46 -18.27
C ALA A 195 28.47 9.79 -16.81
N GLU A 196 28.84 10.97 -16.34
CA GLU A 196 28.46 11.45 -15.02
C GLU A 196 27.39 12.53 -15.15
N LEU A 197 26.12 12.10 -15.25
CA LEU A 197 24.97 13.00 -15.36
C LEU A 197 24.19 12.98 -14.04
N PRO A 198 24.52 13.87 -13.08
CA PRO A 198 23.92 13.84 -11.75
C PRO A 198 22.48 14.34 -11.77
N ALA A 199 21.58 13.60 -11.13
CA ALA A 199 20.17 13.99 -10.95
C ALA A 199 19.96 14.91 -9.74
N VAL A 200 20.67 16.05 -9.73
CA VAL A 200 20.72 16.97 -8.57
C VAL A 200 19.85 18.23 -8.74
N GLY A 201 19.48 18.57 -9.97
CA GLY A 201 18.74 19.79 -10.32
C GLY A 201 17.22 19.67 -10.19
N TRP A 202 16.73 19.27 -9.01
CA TRP A 202 15.30 19.16 -8.78
C TRP A 202 14.64 20.53 -8.69
N VAL A 203 13.68 20.77 -9.56
CA VAL A 203 12.85 21.98 -9.58
C VAL A 203 11.40 21.63 -9.34
N ARG A 204 10.61 22.61 -8.90
CA ARG A 204 9.16 22.45 -8.83
C ARG A 204 8.64 22.24 -10.25
N GLY A 205 8.04 21.07 -10.46
CA GLY A 205 7.50 20.66 -11.76
C GLY A 205 6.24 21.43 -12.13
N PRO A 206 5.71 21.19 -13.34
CA PRO A 206 4.52 21.88 -13.85
C PRO A 206 3.24 21.49 -13.12
N PHE A 207 3.27 20.41 -12.34
CA PHE A 207 2.14 19.94 -11.56
C PHE A 207 1.98 20.81 -10.31
N ASN A 208 0.76 21.33 -10.13
CA ASN A 208 0.38 22.28 -9.09
C ASN A 208 1.12 22.04 -7.75
N ASN A 209 1.75 23.07 -7.21
CA ASN A 209 2.45 23.02 -5.93
C ASN A 209 1.66 23.84 -4.91
N SER A 210 0.84 23.16 -4.11
CA SER A 210 -0.11 23.76 -3.18
C SER A 210 -0.05 23.09 -1.80
N ALA A 211 -0.92 23.52 -0.88
CA ALA A 211 -1.16 22.83 0.39
C ALA A 211 -1.67 21.37 0.21
N ARG A 212 -2.17 21.02 -0.98
CA ARG A 212 -2.76 19.70 -1.29
C ARG A 212 -1.98 18.89 -2.33
N SER A 213 -0.92 19.46 -2.91
CA SER A 213 -0.17 18.79 -3.97
C SER A 213 1.30 19.25 -4.03
N ALA A 214 2.17 18.32 -4.38
CA ALA A 214 3.59 18.56 -4.60
C ALA A 214 4.02 17.88 -5.90
N GLY A 215 4.84 18.56 -6.70
CA GLY A 215 5.36 18.01 -7.94
C GLY A 215 6.74 18.57 -8.20
N TYR A 216 7.70 17.66 -8.38
CA TYR A 216 9.11 17.97 -8.59
C TYR A 216 9.64 17.19 -9.78
N THR A 217 10.53 17.81 -10.54
CA THR A 217 11.16 17.20 -11.71
C THR A 217 12.65 17.51 -11.72
N CYS A 218 13.45 16.54 -12.13
CA CYS A 218 14.85 16.72 -12.46
C CYS A 218 15.04 16.29 -13.91
N THR A 219 15.42 17.23 -14.78
CA THR A 219 15.62 16.95 -16.21
C THR A 219 17.10 17.07 -16.55
N ILE A 220 17.63 16.02 -17.17
CA ILE A 220 18.97 16.00 -17.75
C ILE A 220 18.80 16.35 -19.22
N ALA A 221 19.26 17.54 -19.60
CA ALA A 221 19.09 18.09 -20.95
C ALA A 221 20.42 18.57 -21.53
N PRO A 222 21.27 17.68 -22.07
CA PRO A 222 22.47 18.10 -22.80
C PRO A 222 22.05 19.01 -23.97
N GLU A 223 22.73 20.15 -24.13
CA GLU A 223 22.45 21.12 -25.19
C GLU A 223 20.99 21.63 -25.23
N GLY A 224 20.30 21.57 -24.08
CA GLY A 224 18.92 22.02 -23.95
C GLY A 224 17.85 21.04 -24.47
N ARG A 225 18.25 19.85 -24.94
CA ARG A 225 17.31 18.79 -25.34
C ARG A 225 17.11 17.79 -24.20
N PRO A 226 15.89 17.64 -23.64
CA PRO A 226 15.63 16.65 -22.59
C PRO A 226 15.99 15.23 -23.04
N ALA A 227 16.92 14.60 -22.34
CA ALA A 227 17.30 13.21 -22.54
C ALA A 227 16.58 12.31 -21.52
N LEU A 228 16.69 12.66 -20.25
CA LEU A 228 16.07 11.96 -19.13
C LEU A 228 15.31 12.94 -18.25
N THR A 229 14.14 12.54 -17.77
CA THR A 229 13.40 13.27 -16.73
C THR A 229 13.05 12.32 -15.60
N ALA A 230 13.44 12.68 -14.39
CA ALA A 230 12.91 12.10 -13.16
C ALA A 230 11.76 13.00 -12.67
N ALA A 231 10.69 12.41 -12.14
CA ALA A 231 9.61 13.16 -11.50
C ALA A 231 9.16 12.48 -10.20
N ALA A 232 8.80 13.30 -9.21
CA ALA A 232 8.27 12.87 -7.93
C ALA A 232 7.05 13.76 -7.59
N MET A 233 5.88 13.15 -7.40
CA MET A 233 4.60 13.84 -7.33
C MET A 233 3.71 13.22 -6.25
N LEU A 234 3.07 14.06 -5.45
CA LEU A 234 2.10 13.63 -4.44
C LEU A 234 0.87 14.53 -4.49
N ALA A 235 -0.31 13.93 -4.38
CA ALA A 235 -1.57 14.63 -4.22
C ALA A 235 -2.33 14.09 -3.01
N LEU A 236 -2.84 15.00 -2.19
CA LEU A 236 -3.81 14.69 -1.14
C LEU A 236 -5.19 14.45 -1.76
N PRO A 237 -6.12 13.83 -1.02
CA PRO A 237 -7.47 13.57 -1.51
C PRO A 237 -8.15 14.80 -2.08
N SER A 238 -8.99 14.59 -3.07
CA SER A 238 -9.77 15.59 -3.79
C SER A 238 -11.19 15.06 -4.02
N PRO A 239 -12.13 15.89 -4.50
CA PRO A 239 -13.49 15.42 -4.81
C PRO A 239 -13.53 14.24 -5.78
N THR A 240 -12.49 14.06 -6.59
CA THR A 240 -12.39 12.98 -7.57
C THR A 240 -11.48 11.84 -7.14
N GLU A 241 -10.70 11.97 -6.07
CA GLU A 241 -9.75 10.95 -5.60
C GLU A 241 -9.73 10.92 -4.07
N SER A 242 -10.13 9.81 -3.48
CA SER A 242 -10.33 9.67 -2.03
C SER A 242 -9.07 9.23 -1.29
N THR A 243 -8.00 8.89 -2.00
CA THR A 243 -6.73 8.45 -1.41
C THR A 243 -5.64 9.50 -1.56
N VAL A 244 -4.60 9.43 -0.71
CA VAL A 244 -3.34 10.11 -1.01
C VAL A 244 -2.67 9.33 -2.13
N VAL A 245 -2.29 10.00 -3.20
CA VAL A 245 -1.63 9.36 -4.35
C VAL A 245 -0.23 9.91 -4.46
N ALA A 246 0.76 9.01 -4.45
CA ALA A 246 2.16 9.31 -4.69
C ALA A 246 2.62 8.65 -5.99
N CYS A 247 3.52 9.30 -6.70
CA CYS A 247 4.04 8.84 -7.97
C CYS A 247 5.50 9.24 -8.10
N ALA A 248 6.32 8.30 -8.52
CA ALA A 248 7.69 8.53 -8.91
C ALA A 248 7.92 7.87 -10.27
N GLU A 249 8.63 8.56 -11.16
CA GLU A 249 8.92 8.02 -12.48
C GLU A 249 10.26 8.50 -13.03
N VAL A 250 10.81 7.69 -13.93
CA VAL A 250 11.91 8.02 -14.83
C VAL A 250 11.42 7.88 -16.26
N ARG A 251 11.70 8.90 -17.06
CA ARG A 251 11.34 8.95 -18.48
C ARG A 251 12.59 9.14 -19.31
N VAL A 252 12.75 8.30 -20.33
CA VAL A 252 13.64 8.57 -21.46
C VAL A 252 12.84 9.40 -22.45
N GLU A 253 13.07 10.71 -22.47
CA GLU A 253 12.31 11.63 -23.33
C GLU A 253 12.69 11.42 -24.78
N ASP A 254 14.00 11.41 -25.06
CA ASP A 254 14.56 11.27 -26.39
C ASP A 254 15.81 10.40 -26.33
N ALA A 255 15.73 9.22 -26.95
CA ALA A 255 16.83 8.25 -26.98
C ALA A 255 18.07 8.77 -27.72
N THR A 256 17.89 9.67 -28.70
CA THR A 256 19.00 10.28 -29.45
C THR A 256 19.70 11.32 -28.59
N ALA A 257 18.93 12.17 -27.89
CA ALA A 257 19.48 13.14 -26.95
C ALA A 257 20.20 12.42 -25.80
N TRP A 258 19.66 11.28 -25.34
CA TRP A 258 20.30 10.48 -24.32
C TRP A 258 21.60 9.84 -24.79
N ALA A 259 21.62 9.22 -25.99
CA ALA A 259 22.85 8.70 -26.58
C ALA A 259 23.94 9.79 -26.71
N ALA A 260 23.55 11.00 -27.14
CA ALA A 260 24.47 12.14 -27.21
C ALA A 260 24.99 12.56 -25.82
N ALA A 261 24.14 12.53 -24.79
CA ALA A 261 24.52 12.80 -23.40
C ALA A 261 25.58 11.84 -22.86
N LEU A 262 25.55 10.59 -23.33
CA LEU A 262 26.41 9.51 -22.89
C LEU A 262 27.79 9.52 -23.58
N GLY A 263 27.93 10.22 -24.71
CA GLY A 263 29.14 10.26 -25.53
C GLY A 263 29.17 9.19 -26.64
N ALA A 264 30.29 9.13 -27.36
CA ALA A 264 30.43 8.26 -28.54
C ALA A 264 30.34 6.77 -28.15
N GLY A 265 29.32 6.07 -28.67
CA GLY A 265 29.10 4.65 -28.41
C GLY A 265 28.21 4.32 -27.21
N GLY A 266 27.56 5.31 -26.60
CA GLY A 266 26.64 5.09 -25.49
C GLY A 266 25.40 4.26 -25.90
N GLU A 267 25.27 3.06 -25.36
CA GLU A 267 24.09 2.22 -25.54
C GLU A 267 22.92 2.71 -24.69
N THR A 268 21.76 2.94 -25.29
CA THR A 268 20.55 3.44 -24.61
C THR A 268 19.53 2.34 -24.30
N GLN A 269 19.81 1.09 -24.69
CA GLN A 269 18.98 -0.04 -24.29
C GLN A 269 19.14 -0.28 -22.79
N LEU A 270 18.02 -0.48 -22.09
CA LEU A 270 18.01 -0.86 -20.68
C LEU A 270 17.90 -2.37 -20.55
N GLY A 271 18.76 -2.95 -19.71
CA GLY A 271 18.61 -4.33 -19.25
C GLY A 271 17.40 -4.50 -18.34
N LEU A 272 16.93 -5.74 -18.17
CA LEU A 272 15.84 -6.04 -17.25
C LEU A 272 16.21 -5.71 -15.79
N ASP A 273 17.47 -5.92 -15.41
CA ASP A 273 18.00 -5.57 -14.09
C ASP A 273 17.94 -4.06 -13.84
N GLU A 274 18.24 -3.25 -14.85
CA GLU A 274 18.16 -1.79 -14.78
C GLU A 274 16.72 -1.30 -14.67
N VAL A 275 15.82 -1.88 -15.47
CA VAL A 275 14.39 -1.59 -15.39
C VAL A 275 13.84 -1.93 -14.01
N GLN A 276 14.18 -3.10 -13.48
CA GLN A 276 13.75 -3.52 -12.14
C GLN A 276 14.31 -2.60 -11.05
N ALA A 277 15.60 -2.26 -11.11
CA ALA A 277 16.21 -1.35 -10.13
C ALA A 277 15.53 0.02 -10.13
N VAL A 278 15.31 0.61 -11.31
CA VAL A 278 14.64 1.91 -11.42
C VAL A 278 13.19 1.86 -10.92
N LEU A 279 12.46 0.76 -11.21
CA LEU A 279 11.10 0.60 -10.70
C LEU A 279 11.05 0.44 -9.19
N LEU A 280 12.00 -0.27 -8.58
CA LEU A 280 12.12 -0.39 -7.13
C LEU A 280 12.47 0.96 -6.47
N ASP A 281 13.43 1.70 -7.04
CA ASP A 281 13.82 3.01 -6.52
C ASP A 281 12.70 4.05 -6.67
N ALA A 282 11.93 3.96 -7.77
CA ALA A 282 10.72 4.75 -7.95
C ALA A 282 9.65 4.36 -6.91
N TRP A 283 9.41 3.07 -6.72
CA TRP A 283 8.45 2.59 -5.73
C TRP A 283 8.82 3.07 -4.31
N GLU A 284 10.07 2.90 -3.89
CA GLU A 284 10.55 3.34 -2.57
C GLU A 284 10.39 4.86 -2.40
N THR A 285 10.73 5.63 -3.44
CA THR A 285 10.53 7.09 -3.42
C THR A 285 9.04 7.46 -3.27
N ALA A 286 8.15 6.74 -3.96
CA ALA A 286 6.71 7.00 -3.89
C ALA A 286 6.05 6.50 -2.59
N ALA A 287 6.49 5.36 -2.06
CA ALA A 287 5.91 4.71 -0.89
C ALA A 287 6.48 5.26 0.43
N GLU A 288 7.76 5.63 0.46
CA GLU A 288 8.45 5.97 1.70
C GLU A 288 8.79 7.46 1.77
N LEU A 289 9.49 8.02 0.78
CA LEU A 289 9.96 9.42 0.84
C LEU A 289 8.81 10.43 0.67
N LEU A 290 8.03 10.30 -0.41
CA LEU A 290 6.98 11.26 -0.71
C LEU A 290 5.95 11.40 0.41
N PRO A 291 5.46 10.33 1.05
CA PRO A 291 4.38 10.47 2.02
C PRO A 291 4.82 11.11 3.35
N GLU A 292 6.13 11.24 3.63
CA GLU A 292 6.65 12.00 4.78
C GLU A 292 6.24 13.47 4.77
N ILE A 293 5.95 14.05 3.60
CA ILE A 293 5.59 15.48 3.51
C ILE A 293 4.19 15.79 4.02
N VAL A 294 3.37 14.76 4.21
CA VAL A 294 1.96 14.86 4.58
C VAL A 294 1.78 14.81 6.11
N GLY A 295 2.76 14.29 6.85
CA GLY A 295 2.71 14.20 8.31
C GLY A 295 3.47 13.00 8.87
N ASN A 296 3.27 12.72 10.15
CA ASN A 296 3.81 11.51 10.76
C ASN A 296 2.99 10.30 10.30
N GLN A 297 3.53 9.52 9.36
CA GLN A 297 2.88 8.32 8.84
C GLN A 297 2.54 7.30 9.93
N SER A 298 3.34 7.22 11.00
CA SER A 298 3.07 6.31 12.14
C SER A 298 1.85 6.73 12.96
N ALA A 299 1.35 7.95 12.78
CA ALA A 299 0.11 8.43 13.39
C ALA A 299 -1.12 8.22 12.48
N LEU A 300 -0.90 8.00 11.18
CA LEU A 300 -1.97 7.76 10.22
C LEU A 300 -2.44 6.31 10.32
N ARG A 301 -3.75 6.13 10.14
CA ARG A 301 -4.38 4.82 10.12
C ARG A 301 -4.69 4.46 8.68
N TRP A 302 -4.49 3.21 8.30
CA TRP A 302 -5.00 2.71 7.05
C TRP A 302 -6.53 2.68 7.07
N ALA A 303 -7.14 2.91 5.92
CA ALA A 303 -8.57 2.88 5.66
C ALA A 303 -8.87 1.92 4.51
N ALA A 304 -10.16 1.69 4.27
CA ALA A 304 -10.62 1.00 3.08
C ALA A 304 -10.02 1.64 1.81
N PRO A 305 -9.49 0.85 0.85
CA PRO A 305 -9.36 1.35 -0.51
C PRO A 305 -10.77 1.70 -1.00
N SER A 306 -10.89 2.82 -1.72
CA SER A 306 -12.19 3.19 -2.26
C SER A 306 -12.66 2.17 -3.29
N PRO A 307 -13.96 1.83 -3.32
CA PRO A 307 -14.48 0.94 -4.33
C PRO A 307 -14.26 1.56 -5.71
N PRO A 308 -14.02 0.75 -6.76
CA PRO A 308 -13.96 1.28 -8.10
C PRO A 308 -15.37 1.72 -8.47
N VAL A 309 -15.55 3.01 -8.74
CA VAL A 309 -16.83 3.52 -9.25
C VAL A 309 -16.91 3.10 -10.73
N GLY A 310 -17.61 1.99 -10.97
CA GLY A 310 -17.91 1.48 -12.32
C GLY A 310 -17.24 0.15 -12.65
N GLY A 311 -18.04 -0.92 -12.70
CA GLY A 311 -17.70 -2.18 -13.37
C GLY A 311 -16.85 -3.17 -12.58
N GLY A 312 -17.49 -4.01 -11.76
CA GLY A 312 -17.18 -5.44 -11.62
C GLY A 312 -15.75 -5.91 -11.28
N GLY A 313 -14.82 -5.04 -10.90
CA GLY A 313 -13.45 -5.40 -10.55
C GLY A 313 -13.20 -5.27 -9.05
N ARG A 314 -12.82 -6.36 -8.37
CA ARG A 314 -12.40 -6.31 -6.96
C ARG A 314 -11.16 -5.42 -6.85
N CYS A 315 -11.19 -4.41 -5.97
CA CYS A 315 -10.00 -3.60 -5.65
C CYS A 315 -8.86 -4.50 -5.21
N ARG A 316 -7.70 -4.35 -5.85
CA ARG A 316 -6.44 -4.98 -5.47
C ARG A 316 -5.39 -3.89 -5.35
N TRP A 317 -4.63 -3.97 -4.26
CA TRP A 317 -3.48 -3.14 -3.99
C TRP A 317 -2.46 -3.26 -5.13
N ILE A 318 -1.80 -2.14 -5.44
CA ILE A 318 -0.75 -2.03 -6.45
C ILE A 318 0.47 -1.50 -5.71
N ALA A 319 1.53 -2.31 -5.68
CA ALA A 319 2.91 -1.88 -5.47
C ALA A 319 3.59 -2.01 -6.84
#